data_AF-A0A2D6MWJ1-F1
#
_entry.id   AF-A0A2D6MWJ1-F1
#
_cell.length_a   1.000
_cell.length_b   1.000
_cell.length_c   1.000
_cell.angle_alpha   90.00
_cell.angle_beta   90.00
_cell.angle_gamma   90.00
#
_symmetry.space_group_name_H-M   'P 1'
#
loop_
_entity.id
_entity.type
_entity.pdbx_description
1 polymer ?
#
loop_
_entity_poly.entity_id
_entity_poly.type
_entity_poly.pdbx_seq_one_letter_code
_entity_poly.pdbx_strand_id
1 'polypeptide(L)'
;MRDAKGKQIRALDAASEWVRSFDVSPVKCLVVCRGPVRKEAFEVFDQIGLREYGMLLSEKDSVVYPRCLAPELRDLRFPANVHRVADYMGVGQEEKLERIAEIVQIGESHGYTHIFAGYGFMAEDADFIEAIEASSLRFIGPSSEVIKRAGAKDEAKKLARSLGNAVVPGVDNVSALALVARAGDREALEALARENDLDFSWDANVDLEENAEQLLQAGYANSVEIVTIEELQKKAEHESEKIWKEYPGKRIRYKCIGGGGGKGQRVVTHVTETSAAVMDILAEQKVLEPGSNRNFLIELNL
;
A
#
# COMPACT_ATOMS: atom_id res chain seq x y z
N MET A 1 -4.64 31.46 10.53
CA MET A 1 -4.47 32.43 9.41
C MET A 1 -4.03 33.77 9.98
N ARG A 2 -3.63 34.76 9.16
CA ARG A 2 -3.36 36.12 9.63
C ARG A 2 -4.37 37.09 9.01
N ASP A 3 -4.85 38.04 9.81
CA ASP A 3 -5.73 39.10 9.31
C ASP A 3 -4.92 40.15 8.51
N ALA A 4 -5.61 41.16 7.98
CA ALA A 4 -4.99 42.26 7.23
C ALA A 4 -3.97 43.07 8.05
N LYS A 5 -3.92 42.89 9.39
CA LYS A 5 -2.98 43.53 10.31
C LYS A 5 -1.87 42.57 10.75
N GLY A 6 -1.78 41.39 10.14
CA GLY A 6 -0.77 40.38 10.45
C GLY A 6 -0.99 39.61 11.75
N LYS A 7 -2.13 39.81 12.44
CA LYS A 7 -2.47 39.12 13.68
C LYS A 7 -3.01 37.72 13.37
N GLN A 8 -2.56 36.72 14.11
CA GLN A 8 -3.08 35.36 13.98
C GLN A 8 -4.56 35.33 14.39
N ILE A 9 -5.41 34.90 13.47
CA ILE A 9 -6.84 34.72 13.65
C ILE A 9 -7.25 33.28 13.29
N ARG A 10 -8.25 32.76 14.01
CA ARG A 10 -8.90 31.48 13.68
C ARG A 10 -9.93 31.70 12.59
N ALA A 11 -10.17 30.68 11.75
CA ALA A 11 -11.11 30.75 10.64
C ALA A 11 -12.51 31.15 11.11
N LEU A 12 -13.01 30.54 12.19
CA LEU A 12 -14.32 30.83 12.79
C LEU A 12 -14.48 32.29 13.25
N ASP A 13 -13.40 32.92 13.73
CA ASP A 13 -13.41 34.28 14.26
C ASP A 13 -13.27 35.35 13.16
N ALA A 14 -13.16 34.93 11.88
CA ALA A 14 -13.00 35.85 10.77
C ALA A 14 -14.31 36.54 10.40
N ALA A 15 -14.22 37.82 9.99
CA ALA A 15 -15.38 38.59 9.54
C ALA A 15 -15.95 38.09 8.19
N SER A 16 -15.11 37.50 7.33
CA SER A 16 -15.51 36.97 6.03
C SER A 16 -16.13 35.58 6.16
N GLU A 17 -17.30 35.38 5.54
CA GLU A 17 -17.98 34.08 5.48
C GLU A 17 -17.16 33.02 4.75
N TRP A 18 -16.51 33.41 3.65
CA TRP A 18 -15.61 32.53 2.91
C TRP A 18 -14.41 32.08 3.75
N VAL A 19 -13.91 32.91 4.67
CA VAL A 19 -12.83 32.49 5.57
C VAL A 19 -13.36 31.53 6.64
N ARG A 20 -14.57 31.78 7.15
CA ARG A 20 -15.22 30.89 8.13
C ARG A 20 -15.54 29.51 7.55
N SER A 21 -15.74 29.36 6.24
CA SER A 21 -15.97 28.04 5.64
C SER A 21 -14.77 27.10 5.70
N PHE A 22 -13.58 27.60 6.03
CA PHE A 22 -12.39 26.78 6.31
C PHE A 22 -12.24 26.43 7.80
N ASP A 23 -13.28 26.64 8.61
CA ASP A 23 -13.25 26.25 10.02
C ASP A 23 -13.20 24.72 10.17
N VAL A 24 -12.20 24.27 10.91
CA VAL A 24 -11.96 22.86 11.22
C VAL A 24 -12.30 22.54 12.69
N SER A 25 -12.93 23.47 13.41
CA SER A 25 -13.29 23.27 14.82
C SER A 25 -14.25 22.10 15.10
N PRO A 26 -15.13 21.66 14.16
CA PRO A 26 -15.94 20.45 14.33
C PRO A 26 -15.15 19.15 14.17
N VAL A 27 -13.92 19.22 13.66
CA VAL A 27 -13.07 18.04 13.44
C VAL A 27 -12.47 17.60 14.77
N LYS A 28 -12.79 16.37 15.19
CA LYS A 28 -12.08 15.61 16.22
C LYS A 28 -11.31 14.47 15.57
N CYS A 29 -9.97 14.55 15.58
CA CYS A 29 -9.10 13.60 14.90
C CYS A 29 -8.47 12.60 15.87
N LEU A 30 -8.47 11.32 15.52
CA LEU A 30 -7.69 10.27 16.18
C LEU A 30 -6.39 10.06 15.40
N VAL A 31 -5.25 10.19 16.07
CA VAL A 31 -3.93 10.01 15.45
C VAL A 31 -3.42 8.59 15.68
N VAL A 32 -3.20 7.88 14.58
CA VAL A 32 -2.83 6.46 14.49
C VAL A 32 -1.44 6.34 13.86
N CYS A 33 -0.45 6.91 14.52
CA CYS A 33 0.94 6.85 14.08
C CYS A 33 1.90 7.00 15.27
N ARG A 34 3.21 6.94 15.00
CA ARG A 34 4.26 7.01 16.02
C ARG A 34 5.45 7.83 15.54
N GLY A 35 6.26 8.30 16.49
CA GLY A 35 7.48 9.04 16.21
C GLY A 35 7.23 10.51 15.81
N PRO A 36 8.18 11.16 15.12
CA PRO A 36 8.16 12.60 14.87
C PRO A 36 6.89 13.10 14.18
N VAL A 37 6.36 12.33 13.22
CA VAL A 37 5.15 12.68 12.47
C VAL A 37 3.92 12.89 13.37
N ARG A 38 3.81 12.13 14.47
CA ARG A 38 2.71 12.32 15.44
C ARG A 38 2.81 13.67 16.13
N LYS A 39 4.02 14.06 16.53
CA LYS A 39 4.27 15.36 17.14
C LYS A 39 4.00 16.50 16.17
N GLU A 40 4.49 16.40 14.94
CA GLU A 40 4.24 17.37 13.88
C GLU A 40 2.74 17.54 13.60
N ALA A 41 1.97 16.44 13.56
CA ALA A 41 0.53 16.50 13.40
C ALA A 41 -0.16 17.29 14.52
N PHE A 42 0.23 17.09 15.77
CA PHE A 42 -0.32 17.86 16.90
C PHE A 42 0.00 19.35 16.79
N GLU A 43 1.23 19.70 16.44
CA GLU A 43 1.63 21.10 16.23
C GLU A 43 0.79 21.75 15.11
N VAL A 44 0.55 21.04 14.02
CA VAL A 44 -0.31 21.51 12.92
C VAL A 44 -1.75 21.64 13.39
N PHE A 45 -2.30 20.65 14.08
CA PHE A 45 -3.67 20.67 14.60
C PHE A 45 -3.92 21.87 15.53
N ASP A 46 -2.95 22.17 16.39
CA ASP A 46 -2.98 23.35 17.24
C ASP A 46 -2.94 24.66 16.44
N GLN A 47 -2.09 24.73 15.40
CA GLN A 47 -1.95 25.92 14.56
C GLN A 47 -3.20 26.21 13.70
N ILE A 48 -3.83 25.16 13.18
CA ILE A 48 -5.05 25.29 12.34
C ILE A 48 -6.32 25.41 13.19
N GLY A 49 -6.24 25.14 14.49
CA GLY A 49 -7.29 25.42 15.46
C GLY A 49 -8.26 24.27 15.73
N LEU A 50 -7.80 23.01 15.61
CA LEU A 50 -8.58 21.87 16.10
C LEU A 50 -8.81 22.02 17.61
N ARG A 51 -10.07 21.85 18.01
CA ARG A 51 -10.48 22.01 19.42
C ARG A 51 -10.16 20.79 20.26
N GLU A 52 -10.15 19.62 19.64
CA GLU A 52 -9.93 18.35 20.31
C GLU A 52 -9.34 17.35 19.32
N TYR A 53 -8.37 16.56 19.77
CA TYR A 53 -7.87 15.40 19.08
C TYR A 53 -7.37 14.38 20.11
N GLY A 54 -7.07 13.17 19.66
CA GLY A 54 -6.56 12.11 20.48
C GLY A 54 -5.49 11.31 19.77
N MET A 55 -4.95 10.35 20.49
CA MET A 55 -3.90 9.48 19.97
C MET A 55 -4.11 8.05 20.42
N LEU A 56 -3.73 7.13 19.54
CA LEU A 56 -3.41 5.78 19.96
C LEU A 56 -1.99 5.75 20.53
N LEU A 57 -1.84 4.98 21.60
CA LEU A 57 -0.58 4.68 22.24
C LEU A 57 -0.43 3.16 22.30
N SER A 58 0.39 2.60 21.42
CA SER A 58 0.80 1.20 21.55
C SER A 58 1.58 0.99 22.84
N GLU A 59 1.39 -0.16 23.48
CA GLU A 59 2.24 -0.59 24.60
C GLU A 59 3.72 -0.60 24.20
N LYS A 60 4.07 -0.92 22.95
CA LYS A 60 5.45 -0.87 22.43
C LYS A 60 6.05 0.55 22.37
N ASP A 61 5.21 1.60 22.35
CA ASP A 61 5.62 3.01 22.39
C ASP A 61 5.55 3.61 23.81
N SER A 62 4.99 2.86 24.75
CA SER A 62 4.84 3.28 26.13
C SER A 62 6.18 3.41 26.84
N VAL A 63 6.22 4.27 27.86
CA VAL A 63 7.38 4.49 28.75
C VAL A 63 7.86 3.23 29.46
N VAL A 64 7.09 2.15 29.40
CA VAL A 64 7.38 0.84 29.97
C VAL A 64 8.50 0.12 29.20
N TYR A 65 8.72 0.42 27.91
CA TYR A 65 9.74 -0.26 27.09
C TYR A 65 11.05 0.55 26.96
N PRO A 66 12.24 -0.09 27.07
CA PRO A 66 13.52 0.59 26.93
C PRO A 66 13.65 1.28 25.55
N ARG A 67 14.08 2.55 25.55
CA ARG A 67 14.26 3.40 24.35
C ARG A 67 12.97 3.76 23.61
N CYS A 68 11.80 3.35 24.12
CA CYS A 68 10.51 3.71 23.56
C CYS A 68 9.88 4.79 24.44
N LEU A 69 9.80 6.01 23.91
CA LEU A 69 9.16 7.13 24.56
C LEU A 69 8.30 7.85 23.53
N ALA A 70 7.06 8.14 23.90
CA ALA A 70 6.22 9.13 23.23
C ALA A 70 6.38 10.48 23.95
N PRO A 71 7.45 11.26 23.69
CA PRO A 71 7.67 12.56 24.35
C PRO A 71 6.47 13.50 24.23
N GLU A 72 5.75 13.46 23.13
CA GLU A 72 4.51 14.20 22.83
C GLU A 72 3.39 13.95 23.85
N LEU A 73 3.43 12.83 24.59
CA LEU A 73 2.48 12.57 25.68
C LEU A 73 2.57 13.64 26.78
N ARG A 74 3.75 14.26 26.96
CA ARG A 74 3.97 15.32 27.95
C ARG A 74 3.31 16.64 27.59
N ASP A 75 3.17 16.89 26.28
CA ASP A 75 2.70 18.16 25.75
C ASP A 75 1.28 18.05 25.15
N LEU A 76 0.66 16.87 25.22
CA LEU A 76 -0.69 16.63 24.70
C LEU A 76 -1.72 17.41 25.54
N ARG A 77 -2.47 18.31 24.87
CA ARG A 77 -3.52 19.13 25.49
C ARG A 77 -4.70 18.32 26.05
N PHE A 78 -4.89 17.09 25.57
CA PHE A 78 -6.04 16.23 25.88
C PHE A 78 -5.59 14.87 26.44
N PRO A 79 -5.08 14.81 27.67
CA PRO A 79 -4.55 13.57 28.25
C PRO A 79 -5.62 12.47 28.41
N ALA A 80 -6.91 12.85 28.52
CA ALA A 80 -8.03 11.90 28.55
C ALA A 80 -8.28 11.22 27.19
N ASN A 81 -7.72 11.74 26.10
CA ASN A 81 -7.89 11.24 24.74
C ASN A 81 -6.70 10.38 24.29
N VAL A 82 -6.05 9.71 25.25
CA VAL A 82 -4.98 8.75 25.00
C VAL A 82 -5.55 7.35 25.13
N HIS A 83 -5.61 6.65 24.00
CA HIS A 83 -6.20 5.33 23.89
C HIS A 83 -5.11 4.29 23.76
N ARG A 84 -5.08 3.30 24.65
CA ARG A 84 -4.04 2.28 24.65
C ARG A 84 -4.45 1.08 23.84
N VAL A 85 -3.51 0.55 23.07
CA VAL A 85 -3.65 -0.69 22.29
C VAL A 85 -2.40 -1.54 22.45
N ALA A 86 -2.49 -2.86 22.28
CA ALA A 86 -1.32 -3.72 22.38
C ALA A 86 -0.26 -3.34 21.32
N ASP A 87 -0.68 -3.24 20.06
CA ASP A 87 0.08 -2.62 18.97
C ASP A 87 -0.87 -2.10 17.88
N TYR A 88 -0.30 -1.63 16.76
CA TYR A 88 -1.09 -1.06 15.67
C TYR A 88 -1.42 -2.06 14.55
N MET A 89 -0.74 -3.21 14.48
CA MET A 89 -0.76 -4.06 13.26
C MET A 89 -1.19 -5.51 13.52
N GLY A 90 -1.08 -6.01 14.74
CA GLY A 90 -1.18 -7.45 15.02
C GLY A 90 -0.02 -8.27 14.44
N VAL A 91 0.00 -9.56 14.76
CA VAL A 91 0.89 -10.56 14.17
C VAL A 91 0.08 -11.47 13.24
N GLY A 92 0.21 -11.28 11.93
CA GLY A 92 -0.52 -12.04 10.92
C GLY A 92 -1.85 -11.40 10.52
N GLN A 93 -2.58 -12.03 9.61
CA GLN A 93 -3.78 -11.44 8.98
C GLN A 93 -4.97 -11.36 9.94
N GLU A 94 -5.18 -12.37 10.77
CA GLU A 94 -6.33 -12.43 11.70
C GLU A 94 -6.21 -11.34 12.78
N GLU A 95 -5.08 -11.29 13.51
CA GLU A 95 -4.83 -10.24 14.50
C GLU A 95 -4.81 -8.83 13.88
N LYS A 96 -4.39 -8.70 12.61
CA LYS A 96 -4.43 -7.43 11.89
C LYS A 96 -5.86 -6.93 11.74
N LEU A 97 -6.78 -7.78 11.28
CA LEU A 97 -8.19 -7.43 11.12
C LEU A 97 -8.85 -7.09 12.46
N GLU A 98 -8.54 -7.84 13.51
CA GLU A 98 -8.98 -7.52 14.88
C GLU A 98 -8.48 -6.15 15.33
N ARG A 99 -7.21 -5.82 15.04
CA ARG A 99 -6.61 -4.53 15.43
C ARG A 99 -7.22 -3.36 14.66
N ILE A 100 -7.50 -3.55 13.38
CA ILE A 100 -8.24 -2.57 12.56
C ILE A 100 -9.62 -2.31 13.18
N ALA A 101 -10.36 -3.36 13.52
CA ALA A 101 -11.68 -3.24 14.14
C ALA A 101 -11.62 -2.54 15.50
N GLU A 102 -10.63 -2.87 16.35
CA GLU A 102 -10.40 -2.20 17.64
C GLU A 102 -10.17 -0.69 17.46
N ILE A 103 -9.35 -0.29 16.50
CA ILE A 103 -9.03 1.11 16.22
C ILE A 103 -10.26 1.90 15.74
N VAL A 104 -11.02 1.32 14.81
CA VAL A 104 -12.26 1.93 14.31
C VAL A 104 -13.27 2.08 15.46
N GLN A 105 -13.44 1.04 16.27
CA GLN A 105 -14.33 1.07 17.43
C GLN A 105 -13.93 2.15 18.44
N ILE A 106 -12.64 2.34 18.73
CA ILE A 106 -12.15 3.43 19.58
C ILE A 106 -12.55 4.79 18.97
N GLY A 107 -12.37 4.94 17.66
CA GLY A 107 -12.79 6.12 16.91
C GLY A 107 -14.26 6.47 17.13
N GLU A 108 -15.15 5.52 16.87
CA GLU A 108 -16.60 5.72 16.94
C GLU A 108 -17.09 5.94 18.38
N SER A 109 -16.63 5.11 19.33
CA SER A 109 -17.08 5.16 20.73
C SER A 109 -16.73 6.45 21.45
N HIS A 110 -15.64 7.12 21.04
CA HIS A 110 -15.16 8.36 21.67
C HIS A 110 -15.53 9.63 20.86
N GLY A 111 -16.37 9.47 19.84
CA GLY A 111 -16.89 10.57 19.03
C GLY A 111 -15.83 11.23 18.15
N TYR A 112 -14.78 10.49 17.76
CA TYR A 112 -13.88 10.96 16.71
C TYR A 112 -14.65 11.06 15.40
N THR A 113 -14.18 11.95 14.54
CA THR A 113 -14.77 12.20 13.21
C THR A 113 -13.80 11.84 12.10
N HIS A 114 -12.50 11.91 12.39
CA HIS A 114 -11.45 11.67 11.42
C HIS A 114 -10.33 10.82 12.01
N ILE A 115 -9.65 10.07 11.16
CA ILE A 115 -8.43 9.33 11.48
C ILE A 115 -7.26 9.85 10.63
N PHE A 116 -6.12 10.08 11.27
CA PHE A 116 -4.86 10.43 10.62
C PHE A 116 -3.79 9.40 10.95
N ALA A 117 -3.22 8.75 9.93
CA ALA A 117 -2.24 7.66 10.10
C ALA A 117 -0.78 8.05 9.79
N GLY A 118 -0.50 9.32 9.47
CA GLY A 118 0.86 9.75 9.11
C GLY A 118 1.34 9.13 7.79
N TYR A 119 2.57 8.60 7.78
CA TYR A 119 3.18 7.94 6.63
C TYR A 119 3.66 6.53 6.99
N GLY A 120 3.64 5.62 6.00
CA GLY A 120 3.92 4.21 6.22
C GLY A 120 2.97 3.54 7.22
N PHE A 121 3.24 2.28 7.56
CA PHE A 121 2.38 1.48 8.46
C PHE A 121 0.93 1.42 7.94
N MET A 122 -0.05 1.76 8.78
CA MET A 122 -1.48 1.73 8.47
C MET A 122 -1.89 2.79 7.44
N ALA A 123 -1.06 3.82 7.20
CA ALA A 123 -1.38 4.85 6.20
C ALA A 123 -1.36 4.34 4.75
N GLU A 124 -0.69 3.20 4.52
CA GLU A 124 -0.61 2.52 3.22
C GLU A 124 -1.40 1.21 3.22
N ASP A 125 -2.17 0.94 4.27
CA ASP A 125 -2.92 -0.29 4.43
C ASP A 125 -4.34 -0.13 3.89
N ALA A 126 -4.61 -0.75 2.74
CA ALA A 126 -5.90 -0.64 2.07
C ALA A 126 -7.06 -1.17 2.92
N ASP A 127 -6.87 -2.27 3.64
CA ASP A 127 -7.91 -2.88 4.48
C ASP A 127 -8.29 -1.95 5.63
N PHE A 128 -7.30 -1.28 6.23
CA PHE A 128 -7.53 -0.29 7.28
C PHE A 128 -8.33 0.91 6.78
N ILE A 129 -7.98 1.44 5.62
CA ILE A 129 -8.67 2.61 5.04
C ILE A 129 -10.10 2.22 4.64
N GLU A 130 -10.28 1.03 4.07
CA GLU A 130 -11.60 0.50 3.72
C GLU A 130 -12.50 0.33 4.96
N ALA A 131 -11.94 -0.17 6.06
CA ALA A 131 -12.68 -0.27 7.33
C ALA A 131 -13.10 1.10 7.88
N ILE A 132 -12.27 2.14 7.69
CA ILE A 132 -12.62 3.52 8.07
C ILE A 132 -13.72 4.05 7.16
N GLU A 133 -13.60 3.88 5.85
CA GLU A 133 -14.59 4.31 4.86
C GLU A 133 -15.96 3.64 5.06
N ALA A 134 -15.98 2.39 5.55
CA ALA A 134 -17.20 1.66 5.92
C ALA A 134 -17.81 2.11 7.27
N SER A 135 -17.10 2.92 8.05
CA SER A 135 -17.53 3.41 9.37
C SER A 135 -18.10 4.83 9.32
N SER A 136 -18.44 5.40 10.48
CA SER A 136 -18.84 6.81 10.60
C SER A 136 -17.66 7.81 10.55
N LEU A 137 -16.43 7.31 10.44
CA LEU A 137 -15.20 8.09 10.46
C LEU A 137 -14.74 8.48 9.05
N ARG A 138 -13.90 9.51 8.94
CA ARG A 138 -13.24 9.90 7.70
C ARG A 138 -11.73 9.74 7.77
N PHE A 139 -11.12 9.17 6.73
CA PHE A 139 -9.68 9.06 6.65
C PHE A 139 -9.05 10.35 6.09
N ILE A 140 -7.99 10.85 6.73
CA ILE A 140 -7.20 11.98 6.21
C ILE A 140 -6.08 11.41 5.31
N GLY A 141 -6.44 11.13 4.06
CA GLY A 141 -5.53 10.56 3.07
C GLY A 141 -6.26 10.18 1.76
N PRO A 142 -5.58 9.49 0.84
CA PRO A 142 -6.21 8.89 -0.34
C PRO A 142 -7.20 7.78 0.05
N SER A 143 -8.15 7.48 -0.83
CA SER A 143 -9.10 6.38 -0.62
C SER A 143 -8.46 5.00 -0.65
N SER A 144 -9.16 4.00 -0.12
CA SER A 144 -8.72 2.60 -0.15
C SER A 144 -8.46 2.12 -1.58
N GLU A 145 -9.34 2.46 -2.53
CA GLU A 145 -9.19 2.16 -3.95
C GLU A 145 -7.90 2.74 -4.56
N VAL A 146 -7.57 3.99 -4.19
CA VAL A 146 -6.34 4.64 -4.69
C VAL A 146 -5.11 3.95 -4.11
N ILE A 147 -5.14 3.57 -2.84
CA ILE A 147 -4.03 2.84 -2.20
C ILE A 147 -3.87 1.43 -2.77
N LYS A 148 -4.95 0.70 -3.04
CA LYS A 148 -4.89 -0.62 -3.72
C LYS A 148 -4.19 -0.50 -5.07
N ARG A 149 -4.61 0.47 -5.89
CA ARG A 149 -4.01 0.75 -7.20
C ARG A 149 -2.57 1.25 -7.14
N ALA A 150 -2.21 2.02 -6.10
CA ALA A 150 -0.87 2.58 -5.96
C ALA A 150 0.14 1.58 -5.34
N GLY A 151 -0.33 0.68 -4.46
CA GLY A 151 0.49 -0.35 -3.82
C GLY A 151 0.90 -1.47 -4.78
N ALA A 152 0.02 -1.79 -5.74
CA ALA A 152 0.33 -2.62 -6.89
C ALA A 152 1.23 -1.82 -7.85
N LYS A 153 2.56 -1.96 -7.70
CA LYS A 153 3.55 -1.21 -8.50
C LYS A 153 3.41 -1.44 -10.00
N ASP A 154 2.85 -2.58 -10.38
CA ASP A 154 2.39 -2.94 -11.71
C ASP A 154 1.16 -2.12 -12.13
N GLU A 155 0.07 -2.11 -11.36
CA GLU A 155 -1.10 -1.29 -11.67
C GLU A 155 -0.77 0.21 -11.74
N ALA A 156 0.07 0.71 -10.83
CA ALA A 156 0.52 2.11 -10.82
C ALA A 156 1.28 2.46 -12.11
N LYS A 157 2.10 1.54 -12.63
CA LYS A 157 2.81 1.73 -13.90
C LYS A 157 1.89 1.61 -15.11
N LYS A 158 0.95 0.65 -15.11
CA LYS A 158 -0.09 0.54 -16.14
C LYS A 158 -0.90 1.84 -16.23
N LEU A 159 -1.33 2.38 -15.09
CA LEU A 159 -2.06 3.64 -14.99
C LEU A 159 -1.21 4.84 -15.44
N ALA A 160 0.05 4.91 -15.03
CA ALA A 160 0.94 5.96 -15.49
C ALA A 160 1.11 5.93 -17.03
N ARG A 161 1.28 4.73 -17.62
CA ARG A 161 1.31 4.56 -19.09
C ARG A 161 0.02 4.97 -19.76
N SER A 162 -1.14 4.58 -19.23
CA SER A 162 -2.45 4.91 -19.82
C SER A 162 -2.73 6.41 -19.79
N LEU A 163 -2.20 7.13 -18.81
CA LEU A 163 -2.25 8.59 -18.70
C LEU A 163 -1.20 9.31 -19.57
N GLY A 164 -0.37 8.57 -20.32
CA GLY A 164 0.67 9.12 -21.18
C GLY A 164 1.93 9.59 -20.44
N ASN A 165 2.10 9.22 -19.16
CA ASN A 165 3.31 9.55 -18.41
C ASN A 165 4.47 8.66 -18.84
N ALA A 166 5.68 9.23 -18.87
CA ALA A 166 6.90 8.47 -19.09
C ALA A 166 7.15 7.54 -17.90
N VAL A 167 7.13 6.23 -18.14
CA VAL A 167 7.54 5.21 -17.18
C VAL A 167 8.90 4.65 -17.55
N VAL A 168 9.61 4.09 -16.56
CA VAL A 168 10.85 3.36 -16.83
C VAL A 168 10.53 2.16 -17.73
N PRO A 169 11.21 1.99 -18.88
CA PRO A 169 10.99 0.84 -19.76
C PRO A 169 11.20 -0.48 -19.00
N GLY A 170 10.28 -1.42 -19.21
CA GLY A 170 10.28 -2.69 -18.51
C GLY A 170 8.98 -3.46 -18.63
N VAL A 171 8.93 -4.59 -17.93
CA VAL A 171 7.80 -5.51 -17.82
C VAL A 171 7.30 -5.51 -16.38
N ASP A 172 5.98 -5.47 -16.23
CA ASP A 172 5.28 -5.44 -14.94
C ASP A 172 4.34 -6.63 -14.69
N ASN A 173 4.06 -7.42 -15.74
CA ASN A 173 3.15 -8.56 -15.70
C ASN A 173 3.85 -9.88 -16.05
N VAL A 174 5.08 -10.10 -15.55
CA VAL A 174 5.90 -11.28 -15.91
C VAL A 174 5.19 -12.60 -15.66
N SER A 175 4.38 -12.69 -14.61
CA SER A 175 3.59 -13.89 -14.29
C SER A 175 2.49 -14.15 -15.31
N ALA A 176 1.76 -13.12 -15.71
CA ALA A 176 0.73 -13.22 -16.75
C ALA A 176 1.35 -13.62 -18.08
N LEU A 177 2.47 -13.00 -18.46
CA LEU A 177 3.19 -13.35 -19.67
C LEU A 177 3.74 -14.79 -19.65
N ALA A 178 4.17 -15.29 -18.49
CA ALA A 178 4.62 -16.68 -18.33
C ALA A 178 3.44 -17.65 -18.52
N LEU A 179 2.28 -17.32 -17.94
CA LEU A 179 1.05 -18.09 -18.12
C LEU A 179 0.59 -18.10 -19.57
N VAL A 180 0.56 -16.95 -20.24
CA VAL A 180 0.20 -16.84 -21.67
C VAL A 180 1.17 -17.64 -22.54
N ALA A 181 2.47 -17.64 -22.22
CA ALA A 181 3.45 -18.43 -22.96
C ALA A 181 3.21 -19.95 -22.86
N ARG A 182 2.60 -20.44 -21.76
CA ARG A 182 2.22 -21.84 -21.60
C ARG A 182 0.83 -22.15 -22.17
N ALA A 183 -0.17 -21.34 -21.81
CA ALA A 183 -1.58 -21.58 -22.14
C ALA A 183 -1.90 -21.27 -23.60
N GLY A 184 -1.31 -20.21 -24.16
CA GLY A 184 -1.42 -19.84 -25.57
C GLY A 184 -2.75 -19.22 -26.01
N ASP A 185 -3.89 -19.66 -25.47
CA ASP A 185 -5.22 -19.20 -25.89
C ASP A 185 -6.27 -19.17 -24.75
N ARG A 186 -7.48 -18.69 -25.10
CA ARG A 186 -8.64 -18.59 -24.20
C ARG A 186 -9.08 -19.94 -23.66
N GLU A 187 -9.16 -20.96 -24.52
CA GLU A 187 -9.70 -22.27 -24.14
C GLU A 187 -8.81 -22.93 -23.08
N ALA A 188 -7.49 -22.77 -23.21
CA ALA A 188 -6.53 -23.24 -22.23
C ALA A 188 -6.62 -22.50 -20.89
N LEU A 189 -6.86 -21.18 -20.88
CA LEU A 189 -7.06 -20.43 -19.64
C LEU A 189 -8.35 -20.84 -18.93
N GLU A 190 -9.46 -20.98 -19.65
CA GLU A 190 -10.73 -21.47 -19.10
C GLU A 190 -10.65 -22.94 -18.66
N ALA A 191 -9.82 -23.76 -19.31
CA ALA A 191 -9.54 -25.13 -18.87
C ALA A 191 -8.76 -25.15 -17.56
N LEU A 192 -7.70 -24.34 -17.44
CA LEU A 192 -6.91 -24.21 -16.20
C LEU A 192 -7.76 -23.73 -15.02
N ALA A 193 -8.66 -22.77 -15.25
CA ALA A 193 -9.61 -22.32 -14.23
C ALA A 193 -10.48 -23.48 -13.72
N ARG A 194 -11.05 -24.27 -14.64
CA ARG A 194 -11.91 -25.42 -14.29
C ARG A 194 -11.14 -26.56 -13.62
N GLU A 195 -9.92 -26.85 -14.07
CA GLU A 195 -9.08 -27.90 -13.49
C GLU A 195 -8.68 -27.59 -12.05
N ASN A 196 -8.56 -26.30 -11.71
CA ASN A 196 -8.14 -25.81 -10.41
C ASN A 196 -9.30 -25.30 -9.53
N ASP A 197 -10.55 -25.47 -9.99
CA ASP A 197 -11.77 -24.99 -9.30
C ASP A 197 -11.72 -23.51 -8.91
N LEU A 198 -11.28 -22.67 -9.85
CA LEU A 198 -11.10 -21.23 -9.65
C LEU A 198 -12.29 -20.43 -10.18
N ASP A 199 -12.70 -19.42 -9.41
CA ASP A 199 -13.70 -18.44 -9.84
C ASP A 199 -13.11 -17.48 -10.88
N PHE A 200 -13.16 -17.89 -12.15
CA PHE A 200 -12.67 -17.13 -13.29
C PHE A 200 -13.71 -17.13 -14.41
N SER A 201 -13.95 -15.95 -14.97
CA SER A 201 -14.81 -15.75 -16.14
C SER A 201 -14.08 -14.91 -17.17
N TRP A 202 -14.06 -15.37 -18.42
CA TRP A 202 -13.43 -14.64 -19.51
C TRP A 202 -14.10 -13.29 -19.75
N ASP A 203 -13.30 -12.22 -19.75
CA ASP A 203 -13.75 -10.88 -20.15
C ASP A 203 -13.32 -10.58 -21.59
N ALA A 204 -14.30 -10.43 -22.49
CA ALA A 204 -14.07 -10.12 -23.89
C ALA A 204 -13.62 -8.67 -24.14
N ASN A 205 -13.68 -7.79 -23.14
CA ASN A 205 -13.29 -6.38 -23.26
C ASN A 205 -11.80 -6.15 -23.00
N VAL A 206 -11.09 -7.14 -22.47
CA VAL A 206 -9.66 -7.05 -22.16
C VAL A 206 -8.88 -8.09 -22.98
N ASP A 207 -7.56 -7.90 -23.07
CA ASP A 207 -6.71 -8.79 -23.86
C ASP A 207 -6.40 -10.11 -23.12
N LEU A 208 -5.63 -10.97 -23.79
CA LEU A 208 -5.26 -12.28 -23.27
C LEU A 208 -4.37 -12.18 -22.02
N GLU A 209 -3.51 -11.17 -21.94
CA GLU A 209 -2.59 -10.96 -20.82
C GLU A 209 -3.36 -10.53 -19.57
N GLU A 210 -4.31 -9.61 -19.73
CA GLU A 210 -5.14 -9.13 -18.62
C GLU A 210 -6.10 -10.22 -18.11
N ASN A 211 -6.67 -11.04 -19.00
CA ASN A 211 -7.42 -12.24 -18.59
C ASN A 211 -6.53 -13.25 -17.85
N ALA A 212 -5.29 -13.46 -18.30
CA ALA A 212 -4.34 -14.34 -17.60
C ALA A 212 -3.98 -13.80 -16.21
N GLU A 213 -3.88 -12.49 -16.05
CA GLU A 213 -3.67 -11.83 -14.76
C GLU A 213 -4.85 -12.02 -13.81
N GLN A 214 -6.09 -11.89 -14.30
CA GLN A 214 -7.29 -12.18 -13.50
C GLN A 214 -7.32 -13.63 -13.01
N LEU A 215 -6.98 -14.58 -13.89
CA LEU A 215 -6.88 -15.99 -13.51
C LEU A 215 -5.80 -16.22 -12.43
N LEU A 216 -4.65 -15.55 -12.55
CA LEU A 216 -3.60 -15.62 -11.53
C LEU A 216 -4.06 -15.08 -10.17
N GLN A 217 -4.78 -13.95 -10.15
CA GLN A 217 -5.36 -13.40 -8.92
C GLN A 217 -6.36 -14.37 -8.28
N ALA A 218 -7.22 -15.01 -9.08
CA ALA A 218 -8.12 -16.05 -8.59
C ALA A 218 -7.35 -17.25 -7.99
N GLY A 219 -6.23 -17.64 -8.61
CA GLY A 219 -5.32 -18.64 -8.08
C GLY A 219 -4.73 -18.24 -6.73
N TYR A 220 -4.21 -17.02 -6.62
CA TYR A 220 -3.62 -16.51 -5.38
C TYR A 220 -4.64 -16.42 -4.24
N ALA A 221 -5.88 -16.01 -4.53
CA ALA A 221 -6.96 -15.97 -3.53
C ALA A 221 -7.30 -17.35 -2.95
N ASN A 222 -7.09 -18.41 -3.74
CA ASN A 222 -7.34 -19.81 -3.34
C ASN A 222 -6.07 -20.58 -2.98
N SER A 223 -4.91 -19.91 -2.85
CA SER A 223 -3.60 -20.54 -2.63
C SER A 223 -3.23 -21.61 -3.66
N VAL A 224 -3.67 -21.45 -4.92
CA VAL A 224 -3.37 -22.37 -6.02
C VAL A 224 -2.22 -21.85 -6.86
N GLU A 225 -1.22 -22.71 -7.10
CA GLU A 225 -0.10 -22.40 -7.98
C GLU A 225 -0.47 -22.66 -9.45
N ILE A 226 -0.71 -21.58 -10.20
CA ILE A 226 -0.97 -21.66 -11.65
C ILE A 226 0.33 -21.53 -12.47
N VAL A 227 1.29 -20.77 -11.95
CA VAL A 227 2.60 -20.55 -12.59
C VAL A 227 3.71 -20.91 -11.61
N THR A 228 4.58 -21.79 -12.07
CA THR A 228 5.74 -22.30 -11.32
C THR A 228 6.90 -21.29 -11.35
N ILE A 229 7.83 -21.43 -10.41
CA ILE A 229 9.04 -20.59 -10.36
C ILE A 229 9.91 -20.79 -11.61
N GLU A 230 10.00 -22.01 -12.12
CA GLU A 230 10.79 -22.30 -13.32
C GLU A 230 10.25 -21.59 -14.56
N GLU A 231 8.92 -21.50 -14.69
CA GLU A 231 8.28 -20.74 -15.77
C GLU A 231 8.55 -19.24 -15.62
N LEU A 232 8.49 -18.70 -14.40
CA LEU A 232 8.84 -17.31 -14.12
C LEU A 232 10.30 -17.00 -14.48
N GLN A 233 11.23 -17.88 -14.13
CA GLN A 233 12.65 -17.72 -14.44
C GLN A 233 12.90 -17.69 -15.95
N LYS A 234 12.39 -18.68 -16.68
CA LYS A 234 12.50 -18.74 -18.15
C LYS A 234 11.90 -17.50 -18.81
N LYS A 235 10.74 -17.04 -18.31
CA LYS A 235 10.09 -15.86 -18.86
C LYS A 235 10.87 -14.59 -18.54
N ALA A 236 11.40 -14.45 -17.34
CA ALA A 236 12.22 -13.31 -16.94
C ALA A 236 13.53 -13.22 -17.74
N GLU A 237 14.16 -14.36 -18.04
CA GLU A 237 15.30 -14.44 -18.97
C GLU A 237 14.94 -13.87 -20.34
N HIS A 238 13.86 -14.37 -20.94
CA HIS A 238 13.40 -13.94 -22.26
C HIS A 238 13.05 -12.45 -22.33
N GLU A 239 12.34 -11.93 -21.33
CA GLU A 239 12.00 -10.51 -21.28
C GLU A 239 13.23 -9.62 -21.00
N SER A 240 14.18 -10.09 -20.20
CA SER A 240 15.45 -9.37 -19.98
C SER A 240 16.28 -9.30 -21.25
N GLU A 241 16.34 -10.37 -22.04
CA GLU A 241 17.01 -10.38 -23.34
C GLU A 241 16.42 -9.37 -24.32
N LYS A 242 15.08 -9.25 -24.37
CA LYS A 242 14.42 -8.23 -25.20
C LYS A 242 14.82 -6.83 -24.76
N ILE A 243 14.79 -6.55 -23.46
CA ILE A 243 15.20 -5.24 -22.92
C ILE A 243 16.66 -4.95 -23.27
N TRP A 244 17.57 -5.93 -23.14
CA TRP A 244 18.97 -5.73 -23.53
C TRP A 244 19.20 -5.55 -25.03
N LYS A 245 18.37 -6.16 -25.89
CA LYS A 245 18.41 -5.93 -27.34
C LYS A 245 18.01 -4.49 -27.68
N GLU A 246 17.01 -3.94 -27.01
CA GLU A 246 16.55 -2.58 -27.22
C GLU A 246 17.45 -1.53 -26.54
N TYR A 247 18.02 -1.88 -25.37
CA TYR A 247 18.89 -1.02 -24.56
C TYR A 247 20.24 -1.69 -24.24
N PRO A 248 21.14 -1.82 -25.23
CA PRO A 248 22.42 -2.50 -25.03
C PRO A 248 23.28 -1.86 -23.94
N GLY A 249 23.92 -2.68 -23.11
CA GLY A 249 24.84 -2.24 -22.06
C GLY A 249 24.19 -1.61 -20.83
N LYS A 250 22.85 -1.56 -20.75
CA LYS A 250 22.13 -1.12 -19.56
C LYS A 250 21.96 -2.27 -18.56
N ARG A 251 21.84 -1.92 -17.28
CA ARG A 251 21.56 -2.88 -16.21
C ARG A 251 20.04 -2.99 -16.04
N ILE A 252 19.56 -4.15 -15.64
CA ILE A 252 18.13 -4.39 -15.37
C ILE A 252 17.93 -4.56 -13.87
N ARG A 253 16.89 -3.96 -13.33
CA ARG A 253 16.47 -4.08 -11.94
C ARG A 253 15.21 -4.94 -11.87
N TYR A 254 15.27 -5.93 -10.99
CA TYR A 254 14.17 -6.79 -10.60
C TYR A 254 13.62 -6.26 -9.29
N LYS A 255 12.30 -6.13 -9.18
CA LYS A 255 11.65 -5.60 -7.98
C LYS A 255 10.32 -6.28 -7.73
N CYS A 256 10.19 -6.93 -6.59
CA CYS A 256 8.91 -7.52 -6.21
C CYS A 256 7.82 -6.43 -6.05
N ILE A 257 6.58 -6.77 -6.42
CA ILE A 257 5.45 -5.84 -6.34
C ILE A 257 5.11 -5.58 -4.86
N GLY A 258 5.12 -6.62 -4.02
CA GLY A 258 5.03 -6.51 -2.57
C GLY A 258 6.28 -5.91 -1.91
N GLY A 259 6.09 -5.23 -0.78
CA GLY A 259 7.17 -4.73 0.08
C GLY A 259 7.62 -3.28 -0.19
N GLY A 260 7.67 -2.48 0.88
CA GLY A 260 8.20 -1.11 0.91
C GLY A 260 9.70 -1.05 1.29
N GLY A 261 10.34 0.10 1.05
CA GLY A 261 11.66 0.42 1.62
C GLY A 261 12.87 -0.29 1.01
N GLY A 262 12.90 -0.51 -0.30
CA GLY A 262 14.11 -0.99 -1.01
C GLY A 262 14.39 -2.51 -0.88
N LYS A 263 13.66 -3.22 -0.03
CA LYS A 263 13.73 -4.68 0.13
C LYS A 263 13.15 -5.39 -1.10
N GLY A 264 13.68 -6.58 -1.42
CA GLY A 264 13.23 -7.41 -2.55
C GLY A 264 13.61 -6.86 -3.92
N GLN A 265 14.81 -6.28 -4.05
CA GLN A 265 15.35 -5.79 -5.33
C GLN A 265 16.68 -6.44 -5.67
N ARG A 266 16.88 -6.79 -6.94
CA ARG A 266 18.16 -7.27 -7.47
C ARG A 266 18.48 -6.55 -8.77
N VAL A 267 19.74 -6.24 -9.00
CA VAL A 267 20.20 -5.64 -10.25
C VAL A 267 21.05 -6.68 -10.95
N VAL A 268 20.70 -6.95 -12.20
CA VAL A 268 21.41 -7.90 -13.06
C VAL A 268 22.03 -7.19 -14.25
N THR A 269 23.12 -7.75 -14.73
CA THR A 269 23.88 -7.24 -15.88
C THR A 269 23.94 -8.24 -17.02
N HIS A 270 23.80 -9.53 -16.71
CA HIS A 270 23.83 -10.63 -17.67
C HIS A 270 22.64 -11.58 -17.49
N VAL A 271 22.21 -12.22 -18.58
CA VAL A 271 21.13 -13.24 -18.58
C VAL A 271 21.40 -14.35 -17.58
N THR A 272 22.65 -14.76 -17.38
CA THR A 272 22.98 -15.86 -16.44
C THR A 272 22.67 -15.53 -14.97
N GLU A 273 22.47 -14.25 -14.64
CA GLU A 273 22.19 -13.79 -13.27
C GLU A 273 20.68 -13.74 -12.96
N THR A 274 19.82 -13.80 -13.99
CA THR A 274 18.36 -13.57 -13.85
C THR A 274 17.70 -14.65 -13.00
N SER A 275 17.98 -15.93 -13.27
CA SER A 275 17.40 -17.06 -12.53
C SER A 275 17.70 -16.99 -11.03
N ALA A 276 18.94 -16.64 -10.66
CA ALA A 276 19.34 -16.44 -9.27
C ALA A 276 18.67 -15.19 -8.67
N ALA A 277 18.60 -14.09 -9.41
CA ALA A 277 17.95 -12.86 -8.97
C ALA A 277 16.45 -13.05 -8.69
N VAL A 278 15.74 -13.84 -9.51
CA VAL A 278 14.33 -14.19 -9.29
C VAL A 278 14.17 -14.96 -7.98
N MET A 279 15.00 -15.98 -7.72
CA MET A 279 14.94 -16.73 -6.46
C MET A 279 15.17 -15.82 -5.25
N ASP A 280 16.16 -14.94 -5.34
CA ASP A 280 16.51 -14.00 -4.28
C ASP A 280 15.37 -13.05 -3.92
N ILE A 281 14.72 -12.43 -4.92
CA ILE A 281 13.62 -11.48 -4.65
C ILE A 281 12.40 -12.20 -4.06
N LEU A 282 12.10 -13.41 -4.50
CA LEU A 282 10.97 -14.20 -4.00
C LEU A 282 11.23 -14.69 -2.57
N ALA A 283 12.45 -15.15 -2.30
CA ALA A 283 12.87 -15.57 -0.97
C ALA A 283 12.84 -14.42 0.04
N GLU A 284 13.34 -13.24 -0.35
CA GLU A 284 13.36 -12.06 0.52
C GLU A 284 11.96 -11.57 0.88
N GLN A 285 10.98 -11.74 -0.02
CA GLN A 285 9.57 -11.43 0.22
C GLN A 285 8.79 -12.61 0.82
N LYS A 286 9.43 -13.76 1.04
CA LYS A 286 8.82 -14.98 1.62
C LYS A 286 7.63 -15.52 0.79
N VAL A 287 7.71 -15.42 -0.53
CA VAL A 287 6.66 -15.90 -1.47
C VAL A 287 7.08 -17.16 -2.22
N LEU A 288 7.93 -17.99 -1.61
CA LEU A 288 8.38 -19.26 -2.20
C LEU A 288 7.30 -20.35 -2.14
N GLU A 289 6.32 -20.23 -1.25
CA GLU A 289 5.27 -21.23 -1.10
C GLU A 289 4.35 -21.27 -2.34
N PRO A 290 3.93 -22.46 -2.82
CA PRO A 290 2.98 -22.59 -3.92
C PRO A 290 1.71 -21.76 -3.66
N GLY A 291 1.19 -21.10 -4.70
CA GLY A 291 0.00 -20.26 -4.60
C GLY A 291 0.24 -18.84 -4.06
N SER A 292 1.47 -18.49 -3.66
CA SER A 292 1.82 -17.10 -3.33
C SER A 292 1.82 -16.22 -4.58
N ASN A 293 1.48 -14.93 -4.43
CA ASN A 293 1.70 -13.94 -5.49
C ASN A 293 3.20 -13.69 -5.68
N ARG A 294 3.73 -14.18 -6.80
CA ARG A 294 5.15 -14.11 -7.17
C ARG A 294 5.41 -13.11 -8.30
N ASN A 295 4.48 -12.21 -8.60
CA ASN A 295 4.69 -11.24 -9.65
C ASN A 295 5.77 -10.21 -9.25
N PHE A 296 6.60 -9.81 -10.21
CA PHE A 296 7.65 -8.82 -10.01
C PHE A 296 7.90 -8.00 -11.29
N LEU A 297 8.47 -6.82 -11.07
CA LEU A 297 8.85 -5.90 -12.12
C LEU A 297 10.26 -6.23 -12.64
N ILE A 298 10.44 -6.14 -13.96
CA ILE A 298 11.72 -6.17 -14.66
C ILE A 298 11.88 -4.83 -15.37
N GLU A 299 12.74 -3.94 -14.89
CA GLU A 299 12.85 -2.58 -15.41
C GLU A 299 14.29 -2.17 -15.69
N LEU A 300 14.50 -1.20 -16.58
CA LEU A 300 15.83 -0.60 -16.72
C LEU A 300 16.27 0.05 -15.41
N ASN A 301 17.51 -0.21 -15.03
CA ASN A 301 18.15 0.49 -13.92
C ASN A 301 18.79 1.77 -14.45
N LEU A 302 18.03 2.87 -14.42
CA LEU A 302 18.49 4.21 -14.81
C LEU A 302 19.51 4.80 -13.83
#